data_AF-A0A1M5AFT4-F1
#
_entry.id   AF-A0A1M5AFT4-F1
#
_cell.length_a   1.000
_cell.length_b   1.000
_cell.length_c   1.000
_cell.angle_alpha   90.00
_cell.angle_beta   90.00
_cell.angle_gamma   90.00
#
_symmetry.space_group_name_H-M   'P 1'
#
loop_
_entity.id
_entity.type
_entity.pdbx_description
1 polymer ?
#
loop_
_entity_poly.entity_id
_entity_poly.type
_entity_poly.pdbx_seq_one_letter_code
_entity_poly.pdbx_strand_id
1 'polypeptide(L)'
;LDTVKAYSLILELKKIFDYKKPAYASKFFKKWYDKALKSNIPEMKKAAKSLYKHINGILMHLKTGLTNAKIEGMNSKLRTFTKRAYGFKSFKYLSITIFLALGKLPFS
;
A
#
# COMPACT_ATOMS: atom_id res chain seq x y z
N LEU A 1 12.53 -7.40 15.51
CA LEU A 1 11.46 -8.40 15.25
C LEU A 1 10.21 -7.79 14.58
N ASP A 2 9.88 -6.51 14.80
CA ASP A 2 8.72 -5.87 14.13
C ASP A 2 9.01 -5.29 12.74
N THR A 3 10.26 -4.86 12.48
CA THR A 3 10.68 -4.31 11.18
C THR A 3 10.55 -5.29 10.03
N VAL A 4 10.93 -6.54 10.25
CA VAL A 4 10.81 -7.60 9.23
C VAL A 4 9.33 -7.87 8.92
N LYS A 5 8.47 -7.95 9.94
CA LYS A 5 7.02 -8.17 9.78
C LYS A 5 6.33 -7.02 9.05
N ALA A 6 6.64 -5.78 9.41
CA ALA A 6 6.15 -4.60 8.70
C ALA A 6 6.60 -4.61 7.23
N TYR A 7 7.88 -4.91 6.99
CA TYR A 7 8.44 -4.99 5.65
C TYR A 7 7.76 -6.06 4.79
N SER A 8 7.49 -7.24 5.34
CA SER A 8 6.73 -8.28 4.64
C SER A 8 5.31 -7.82 4.28
N LEU A 9 4.61 -7.12 5.18
CA LEU A 9 3.28 -6.56 4.88
C LEU A 9 3.32 -5.54 3.75
N ILE A 10 4.36 -4.71 3.70
CA ILE A 10 4.55 -3.74 2.61
C ILE A 10 4.77 -4.45 1.29
N LEU A 11 5.68 -5.43 1.26
CA LEU A 11 5.99 -6.20 0.05
C LEU A 11 4.76 -6.93 -0.47
N GLU A 12 3.97 -7.50 0.45
CA GLU A 12 2.70 -8.12 0.12
C GLU A 12 1.74 -7.09 -0.51
N LEU A 13 1.56 -5.91 0.09
CA LEU A 13 0.68 -4.87 -0.45
C LEU A 13 1.02 -4.47 -1.90
N LYS A 14 2.30 -4.49 -2.30
CA LYS A 14 2.71 -4.17 -3.68
C LYS A 14 2.03 -5.05 -4.73
N LYS A 15 1.72 -6.31 -4.37
CA LYS A 15 1.07 -7.26 -5.28
C LYS A 15 -0.33 -6.81 -5.72
N ILE A 16 -0.92 -5.81 -5.05
CA ILE A 16 -2.21 -5.25 -5.47
C ILE A 16 -2.17 -4.71 -6.91
N PHE A 17 -1.00 -4.24 -7.36
CA PHE A 17 -0.80 -3.67 -8.70
C PHE A 17 -0.64 -4.71 -9.80
N ASP A 18 -0.35 -5.96 -9.44
CA ASP A 18 -0.22 -7.05 -10.40
C ASP A 18 -1.60 -7.54 -10.88
N TYR A 19 -2.68 -7.14 -10.19
CA TYR A 19 -4.04 -7.52 -10.53
C TYR A 19 -4.64 -6.62 -11.61
N LYS A 20 -4.88 -7.21 -12.80
CA LYS A 20 -5.57 -6.54 -13.91
C LYS A 20 -7.08 -6.35 -13.69
N LYS A 21 -7.71 -7.19 -12.86
CA LYS A 21 -9.15 -7.11 -12.57
C LYS A 21 -9.38 -6.48 -11.18
N PRO A 22 -10.17 -5.39 -11.07
CA PRO A 22 -10.48 -4.75 -9.80
C PRO A 22 -11.07 -5.69 -8.75
N ALA A 23 -11.88 -6.66 -9.15
CA ALA A 23 -12.47 -7.64 -8.24
C ALA A 23 -11.40 -8.47 -7.50
N TYR A 24 -10.33 -8.87 -8.19
CA TYR A 24 -9.24 -9.63 -7.58
C TYR A 24 -8.36 -8.74 -6.70
N ALA A 25 -8.07 -7.51 -7.13
CA ALA A 25 -7.37 -6.53 -6.31
C ALA A 25 -8.12 -6.21 -5.01
N SER A 26 -9.44 -6.10 -5.07
CA SER A 26 -10.30 -5.86 -3.89
C SER A 26 -10.26 -7.03 -2.91
N LYS A 27 -10.40 -8.26 -3.42
CA LYS A 27 -10.31 -9.49 -2.61
C LYS A 27 -8.93 -9.63 -1.96
N PHE A 28 -7.87 -9.32 -2.70
CA PHE A 28 -6.50 -9.29 -2.19
C PHE A 28 -6.34 -8.24 -1.09
N PHE A 29 -6.79 -7.01 -1.34
CA PHE A 29 -6.68 -5.92 -0.37
C PHE A 29 -7.41 -6.23 0.93
N LYS A 30 -8.60 -6.83 0.88
CA LYS A 30 -9.33 -7.23 2.08
C LYS A 30 -8.53 -8.22 2.94
N LYS A 31 -7.95 -9.26 2.31
CA LYS A 31 -7.07 -10.22 3.01
C LYS A 31 -5.86 -9.54 3.64
N TRP A 32 -5.21 -8.65 2.89
CA TRP A 32 -4.07 -7.90 3.38
C TRP A 32 -4.45 -6.96 4.53
N TYR A 33 -5.59 -6.28 4.43
CA TYR A 33 -6.12 -5.38 5.44
C TYR A 33 -6.35 -6.11 6.77
N ASP A 34 -6.99 -7.28 6.73
CA ASP A 34 -7.21 -8.11 7.92
C ASP A 34 -5.89 -8.55 8.55
N LYS A 35 -4.90 -8.91 7.73
CA LYS A 35 -3.55 -9.27 8.18
C LYS A 35 -2.82 -8.09 8.83
N ALA A 36 -2.93 -6.90 8.24
CA ALA A 36 -2.35 -5.67 8.79
C ALA A 36 -3.02 -5.26 10.11
N LEU A 37 -4.34 -5.41 10.24
CA LEU A 37 -5.06 -5.15 11.50
C LEU A 37 -4.70 -6.13 12.62
N LYS A 38 -4.46 -7.40 12.27
CA LYS A 38 -4.01 -8.44 13.20
C LYS A 38 -2.53 -8.33 13.55
N SER A 39 -1.75 -7.52 12.82
CA SER A 39 -0.35 -7.28 13.17
C SER A 39 -0.26 -6.49 14.48
N ASN A 40 0.71 -6.79 15.35
CA ASN A 40 0.95 -5.99 16.57
C ASN A 40 1.73 -4.70 16.27
N ILE A 41 1.58 -4.13 15.06
CA ILE A 41 2.34 -2.97 14.57
C ILE A 41 1.35 -1.81 14.37
N PRO A 42 1.25 -0.88 15.34
CA PRO A 42 0.24 0.19 15.34
C PRO A 42 0.18 1.00 14.05
N GLU A 43 1.31 1.22 13.41
CA GLU A 43 1.44 2.03 12.21
C GLU A 43 0.97 1.29 10.96
N MET A 44 1.12 -0.04 10.92
CA MET A 44 0.49 -0.86 9.88
C MET A 44 -1.04 -0.85 10.02
N LYS A 45 -1.56 -0.89 11.25
CA LYS A 45 -3.00 -0.74 11.49
C LYS A 45 -3.52 0.62 11.01
N LYS A 46 -2.81 1.71 11.33
CA LYS A 46 -3.15 3.07 10.87
C LYS A 46 -3.10 3.17 9.34
N ALA A 47 -2.06 2.62 8.71
CA ALA A 47 -1.92 2.58 7.25
C ALA A 47 -3.09 1.82 6.61
N ALA A 48 -3.40 0.63 7.12
CA ALA A 48 -4.50 -0.20 6.62
C ALA A 48 -5.85 0.53 6.69
N LYS A 49 -6.16 1.14 7.85
CA LYS A 49 -7.39 1.95 8.03
C LYS A 49 -7.47 3.14 7.08
N SER A 50 -6.35 3.84 6.87
CA SER A 50 -6.30 4.94 5.91
C SER A 50 -6.55 4.44 4.48
N LEU A 51 -5.84 3.40 4.04
CA LEU A 51 -6.03 2.84 2.69
C LEU A 51 -7.43 2.30 2.45
N TYR A 52 -8.05 1.69 3.46
CA TYR A 52 -9.42 1.20 3.36
C TYR A 52 -10.41 2.32 3.00
N LYS A 53 -10.22 3.55 3.51
CA LYS A 53 -11.06 4.70 3.13
C LYS A 53 -10.91 5.11 1.67
N HIS A 54 -9.76 4.82 1.04
CA HIS A 54 -9.44 5.25 -0.33
C HIS A 54 -9.39 4.10 -1.34
N ILE A 55 -9.67 2.87 -0.91
CA ILE A 55 -9.51 1.67 -1.75
C ILE A 55 -10.38 1.72 -2.99
N ASN A 56 -11.59 2.29 -2.90
CA ASN A 56 -12.49 2.44 -4.04
C ASN A 56 -11.85 3.24 -5.19
N GLY A 57 -11.11 4.30 -4.85
CA GLY A 57 -10.39 5.12 -5.82
C GLY A 57 -9.23 4.37 -6.49
N ILE A 58 -8.51 3.54 -5.72
CA ILE A 58 -7.44 2.67 -6.21
C ILE A 58 -8.01 1.60 -7.15
N LEU A 59 -9.12 0.97 -6.76
CA LEU A 59 -9.79 -0.07 -7.56
C LEU A 59 -10.41 0.50 -8.84
N MET A 60 -10.94 1.72 -8.79
CA MET A 60 -11.43 2.42 -9.97
C MET A 60 -10.29 2.75 -10.95
N HIS A 61 -9.14 3.18 -10.43
CA HIS A 61 -7.94 3.39 -11.25
C HIS A 61 -7.38 2.11 -11.86
N LEU A 62 -7.50 0.97 -11.16
CA LEU A 62 -7.18 -0.33 -11.73
C LEU A 62 -8.15 -0.71 -12.86
N LYS A 63 -9.43 -0.29 -12.77
CA LYS A 63 -10.46 -0.54 -13.79
C LYS A 63 -10.22 0.27 -15.06
N THR A 64 -9.80 1.53 -14.94
CA THR A 64 -9.57 2.43 -16.09
C THR A 64 -8.24 2.20 -16.79
N GLY A 65 -7.42 1.26 -16.29
CA GLY A 65 -6.09 0.96 -16.81
C GLY A 65 -5.05 1.84 -16.14
N LEU A 66 -4.28 1.25 -15.22
CA LEU A 66 -3.05 1.88 -14.77
C LEU A 66 -2.07 1.91 -15.94
N THR A 67 -1.64 3.08 -16.39
CA THR A 67 -0.52 3.17 -17.33
C THR A 67 0.75 2.67 -16.62
N ASN A 68 1.62 1.98 -17.35
CA ASN A 68 2.89 1.46 -16.80
C ASN A 68 3.69 2.58 -16.09
N ALA A 69 3.65 3.81 -16.61
CA ALA A 69 4.27 4.98 -15.98
C ALA A 69 3.71 5.31 -14.58
N LYS A 70 2.39 5.16 -14.35
CA LYS A 70 1.78 5.35 -13.02
C LYS A 70 2.19 4.22 -12.07
N ILE A 71 2.24 2.97 -12.55
CA ILE A 71 2.71 1.81 -11.77
C ILE A 71 4.17 1.99 -11.37
N GLU A 72 5.03 2.43 -12.29
CA GLU A 72 6.45 2.70 -12.03
C GLU A 72 6.64 3.84 -11.04
N GLY A 73 5.87 4.93 -11.17
CA GLY A 73 5.87 6.02 -10.20
C GLY A 73 5.47 5.56 -8.79
N MET A 74 4.47 4.68 -8.69
CA MET A 74 4.05 4.07 -7.43
C MET A 74 5.10 3.11 -6.88
N ASN A 75 5.69 2.25 -7.73
CA ASN A 75 6.76 1.33 -7.36
C ASN A 75 8.01 2.09 -6.90
N SER A 76 8.34 3.22 -7.53
CA SER A 76 9.46 4.08 -7.15
C SER A 76 9.22 4.77 -5.79
N LYS A 77 8.00 5.27 -5.54
CA LYS A 77 7.60 5.79 -4.22
C LYS A 77 7.66 4.71 -3.15
N LEU A 78 7.16 3.50 -3.45
CA LEU A 78 7.20 2.37 -2.53
C LEU A 78 8.61 1.83 -2.31
N ARG A 79 9.51 1.89 -3.30
CA ARG A 79 10.93 1.53 -3.16
C ARG A 79 11.68 2.57 -2.33
N THR A 80 11.42 3.85 -2.55
CA THR A 80 11.95 4.96 -1.73
C THR A 80 11.50 4.82 -0.28
N PHE A 81 10.23 4.45 -0.09
CA PHE A 81 9.66 4.13 1.20
C PHE A 81 10.30 2.92 1.87
N THR A 82 10.50 1.81 1.13
CA THR A 82 11.23 0.64 1.62
C THR A 82 12.63 1.05 2.10
N LYS A 83 13.37 1.83 1.31
CA LYS A 83 14.70 2.34 1.68
C LYS A 83 14.67 3.22 2.94
N ARG A 84 13.67 4.09 3.10
CA ARG A 84 13.50 4.95 4.30
C ARG A 84 13.10 4.16 5.54
N ALA A 85 12.30 3.10 5.39
CA ALA A 85 11.95 2.19 6.49
C ALA A 85 13.14 1.36 7.00
N TYR A 86 14.17 1.13 6.17
CA TYR A 86 15.43 0.50 6.60
C TYR A 86 16.30 1.43 7.46
N GLY A 87 16.20 2.76 7.28
CA GLY A 87 17.11 3.73 7.93
C GLY A 87 16.60 4.38 9.23
N PHE A 88 15.30 4.30 9.54
CA PHE A 88 14.74 4.98 10.72
C PHE A 88 13.87 4.07 11.58
N LYS A 89 14.05 4.16 12.90
CA LYS A 89 13.17 3.65 13.98
C LYS A 89 11.71 4.16 13.91
N SER A 90 11.28 4.83 12.85
CA SER A 90 10.02 5.56 12.79
C SER A 90 9.04 4.92 11.80
N PHE A 91 8.39 3.84 12.24
CA PHE A 91 7.15 3.36 11.63
C PHE A 91 6.06 4.45 11.61
N LYS A 92 6.20 5.53 12.39
CA LYS A 92 5.25 6.65 12.46
C LYS A 92 4.97 7.31 11.11
N TYR A 93 5.95 7.37 10.20
CA TYR A 93 5.78 7.95 8.86
C TYR A 93 5.30 6.93 7.81
N LEU A 94 5.15 5.66 8.22
CA LEU A 94 4.87 4.56 7.32
C LEU A 94 3.49 4.70 6.69
N SER A 95 2.48 4.99 7.52
CA SER A 95 1.09 5.16 7.08
C SER A 95 0.91 6.35 6.16
N ILE A 96 1.55 7.48 6.48
CA ILE A 96 1.48 8.71 5.68
C ILE A 96 2.13 8.50 4.32
N THR A 97 3.26 7.79 4.27
CA THR A 97 3.99 7.58 3.02
C THR A 97 3.33 6.52 2.12
N ILE A 98 2.83 5.41 2.69
CA ILE A 98 2.02 4.45 1.94
C ILE A 98 0.76 5.15 1.41
N PHE A 99 0.09 5.97 2.23
CA PHE A 99 -1.03 6.77 1.79
C PHE A 99 -0.65 7.75 0.66
N LEU A 100 0.49 8.44 0.74
CA LEU A 100 0.95 9.30 -0.36
C LEU A 100 1.32 8.52 -1.62
N ALA A 101 1.83 7.30 -1.48
CA ALA A 101 2.16 6.43 -2.61
C ALA A 101 0.92 5.86 -3.30
N LEU A 102 -0.10 5.47 -2.52
CA LEU A 102 -1.32 4.82 -2.99
C LEU A 102 -2.48 5.79 -3.26
N GLY A 103 -2.52 6.92 -2.57
CA GLY A 103 -3.58 7.93 -2.60
C GLY A 103 -3.31 9.14 -3.50
N LYS A 104 -2.06 9.43 -3.91
CA LYS A 104 -1.77 10.37 -5.01
C LYS A 104 -1.99 9.71 -6.37
N LEU A 105 -3.16 9.14 -6.58
CA LEU A 105 -3.69 8.92 -7.92
C LEU A 105 -4.32 10.25 -8.33
N PRO A 106 -3.79 10.95 -9.34
CA PRO A 106 -4.43 12.17 -9.83
C PRO A 106 -5.77 11.74 -10.44
N PHE A 107 -6.85 12.06 -9.74
CA PHE A 107 -8.17 12.14 -10.36
C PHE A 107 -8.16 13.46 -11.15
N SER A 108 -7.75 13.39 -12.41
CA SER A 108 -8.08 14.40 -13.42
C SER A 108 -9.30 13.93 -14.18
#